data_AF-A0A7R9B6T4-F1
#
_entry.id   AF-A0A7R9B6T4-F1
#
_cell.length_a   1.000
_cell.length_b   1.000
_cell.length_c   1.000
_cell.angle_alpha   90.00
_cell.angle_beta   90.00
_cell.angle_gamma   90.00
#
_symmetry.space_group_name_H-M   'P 1'
#
loop_
_entity.id
_entity.type
_entity.pdbx_description
1 polymer ?
#
loop_
_entity_poly.entity_id
_entity_poly.type
_entity_poly.pdbx_seq_one_letter_code
_entity_poly.pdbx_strand_id
1 'polypeptide(L)'
;MSGIFVDNVFKETHDKEVEYSCNQLASRVIEEILPWAGDDVVLRFMEALWKDIRPLMSDPFASHVLQKLIEIASTRVKASVIKSEEDSSEVDTGTQFTICLEKVAGFLLNNLEEYVWDSYANHVIRTTLECLAGLPRGSTDTRSKNNVATTTDVQPKTEVPESHKTLLSEFSERLSAWPQLPELVHNNLTSGLLQALLLSLKAVNPKSTRALVRKLLDDSFTVARSHRDDENDDKKLSSTTKTELCPVFSSESSTRLLEAALSVASSKLFTQIYARCFINQLLVLSKDPLANHCVQRLLDCCKEKVEFEAIYDELGEHFGSIIERRCTGVLVSLAQACHRLGAKQGSLQQHLMKALHCWEPAQQQLMFVPLLVRLVTMETYKQNKDSPLYVQLHGSLLLQSMLHFKKPIKVVASILSMSSSDLRDLLSNPKGCHITDVFMSSESIGEKSRDKLIHTLK
;
A
#
# COMPACT_ATOMS: atom_id res chain seq x y z
N MET A 1 30.79 -6.15 5.57
CA MET A 1 31.39 -7.22 6.40
C MET A 1 32.53 -7.85 5.59
N SER A 2 33.66 -8.24 6.19
CA SER A 2 34.74 -8.90 5.43
C SER A 2 34.31 -10.30 5.01
N GLY A 3 34.46 -10.69 3.74
CA GLY A 3 34.07 -12.03 3.26
C GLY A 3 34.73 -13.16 4.05
N ILE A 4 35.99 -12.98 4.45
CA ILE A 4 36.74 -13.94 5.27
C ILE A 4 36.08 -14.19 6.63
N PHE A 5 35.47 -13.17 7.23
CA PHE A 5 34.77 -13.34 8.52
C PHE A 5 33.52 -14.20 8.35
N VAL A 6 32.74 -13.93 7.30
CA VAL A 6 31.50 -14.66 6.99
C VAL A 6 31.81 -16.13 6.71
N ASP A 7 32.83 -16.40 5.89
CA ASP A 7 33.25 -17.76 5.56
C ASP A 7 33.68 -18.54 6.81
N ASN A 8 34.42 -17.90 7.71
CA ASN A 8 34.85 -18.54 8.95
C ASN A 8 33.68 -18.85 9.89
N VAL A 9 32.69 -17.95 9.99
CA VAL A 9 31.49 -18.21 10.79
C VAL A 9 30.72 -19.42 10.23
N PHE A 10 30.53 -19.48 8.91
CA PHE A 10 29.77 -20.57 8.30
C PHE A 10 30.50 -21.91 8.26
N LYS A 11 31.83 -21.94 8.41
CA LYS A 11 32.57 -23.19 8.65
C LYS A 11 32.18 -23.84 9.99
N GLU A 12 31.94 -23.03 11.03
CA GLU A 12 31.54 -23.51 12.36
C GLU A 12 30.08 -24.01 12.41
N THR A 13 29.29 -23.77 11.36
CA THR A 13 27.90 -24.24 11.26
C THR A 13 27.75 -25.56 10.52
N HIS A 14 28.84 -26.19 10.08
CA HIS A 14 28.79 -27.47 9.37
C HIS A 14 28.13 -28.56 10.23
N ASP A 15 27.14 -29.26 9.65
CA ASP A 15 26.29 -30.27 10.29
C ASP A 15 25.43 -29.76 11.46
N LYS A 16 25.33 -28.43 11.63
CA LYS A 16 24.58 -27.76 12.70
C LYS A 16 23.65 -26.68 12.16
N GLU A 17 23.37 -26.69 10.86
CA GLU A 17 22.59 -25.67 10.18
C GLU A 17 21.18 -25.59 10.76
N VAL A 18 20.53 -26.75 10.99
CA VAL A 18 19.20 -26.82 11.60
C VAL A 18 19.24 -26.36 13.06
N GLU A 19 20.21 -26.84 13.85
CA GLU A 19 20.37 -26.47 15.27
C GLU A 19 20.48 -24.95 15.44
N TYR A 20 21.37 -24.31 14.69
CA TYR A 20 21.56 -22.87 14.78
C TYR A 20 20.38 -22.09 14.18
N SER A 21 19.70 -22.61 13.17
CA SER A 21 18.51 -21.96 12.61
C SER A 21 17.33 -21.96 13.59
N CYS A 22 17.20 -23.00 14.41
CA CYS A 22 16.18 -23.09 15.47
C CYS A 22 16.58 -22.37 16.78
N ASN A 23 17.77 -21.79 16.85
CA ASN A 23 18.24 -21.10 18.04
C ASN A 23 17.88 -19.60 17.98
N GLN A 24 17.24 -19.09 19.04
CA GLN A 24 16.78 -17.70 19.14
C GLN A 24 17.83 -16.62 18.80
N LEU A 25 19.09 -16.82 19.20
CA LEU A 25 20.17 -15.85 18.99
C LEU A 25 20.93 -16.15 17.70
N ALA A 26 21.28 -17.41 17.47
CA ALA A 26 22.07 -17.78 16.30
C ALA A 26 21.28 -17.59 15.00
N SER A 27 19.96 -17.81 14.99
CA SER A 27 19.12 -17.60 13.81
C SER A 27 19.19 -16.15 13.31
N ARG A 28 19.16 -15.18 14.21
CA ARG A 28 19.25 -13.74 13.87
C ARG A 28 20.61 -13.39 13.29
N VAL A 29 21.68 -13.95 13.86
CA VAL A 29 23.03 -13.77 13.35
C VAL A 29 23.13 -14.38 11.95
N ILE A 30 22.61 -15.61 11.76
CA ILE A 30 22.54 -16.27 10.45
C ILE A 30 21.81 -15.36 9.46
N GLU A 31 20.60 -14.89 9.77
CA GLU A 31 19.82 -14.02 8.88
C GLU A 31 20.57 -12.75 8.44
N GLU A 32 21.36 -12.16 9.35
CA GLU A 32 22.12 -10.94 9.10
C GLU A 32 23.33 -11.18 8.18
N ILE A 33 24.03 -12.31 8.36
CA ILE A 33 25.28 -12.59 7.63
C ILE A 33 25.08 -13.41 6.36
N LEU A 34 23.98 -14.17 6.25
CA LEU A 34 23.66 -15.04 5.12
C LEU A 34 23.66 -14.32 3.75
N PRO A 35 23.22 -13.05 3.61
CA PRO A 35 23.32 -12.32 2.34
C PRO A 35 24.74 -12.17 1.78
N TRP A 36 25.75 -12.30 2.65
CA TRP A 36 27.17 -12.18 2.31
C TRP A 36 27.83 -13.54 2.05
N ALA A 37 27.11 -14.64 2.21
CA ALA A 37 27.63 -15.98 2.05
C ALA A 37 27.84 -16.35 0.56
N GLY A 38 28.78 -17.26 0.32
CA GLY A 38 28.94 -17.94 -0.96
C GLY A 38 27.75 -18.84 -1.29
N ASP A 39 27.58 -19.14 -2.58
CA ASP A 39 26.43 -19.94 -3.04
C ASP A 39 26.44 -21.37 -2.46
N ASP A 40 27.62 -21.94 -2.23
CA ASP A 40 27.83 -23.25 -1.59
C ASP A 40 27.26 -23.30 -0.17
N VAL A 41 27.46 -22.24 0.62
CA VAL A 41 26.92 -22.12 1.97
C VAL A 41 25.41 -22.00 1.93
N VAL A 42 24.86 -21.15 1.05
CA VAL A 42 23.41 -20.96 0.91
C VAL A 42 22.74 -22.27 0.52
N LEU A 43 23.28 -22.98 -0.48
CA LEU A 43 22.76 -24.27 -0.93
C LEU A 43 22.85 -25.34 0.16
N ARG A 44 23.94 -25.39 0.93
CA ARG A 44 24.09 -26.29 2.08
C ARG A 44 23.00 -26.05 3.14
N PHE A 45 22.75 -24.79 3.50
CA PHE A 45 21.65 -24.46 4.42
C PHE A 45 20.30 -24.86 3.86
N MET A 46 20.03 -24.56 2.58
CA MET A 46 18.78 -24.98 1.94
C MET A 46 18.59 -26.49 1.97
N GLU A 47 19.64 -27.27 1.68
CA GLU A 47 19.58 -28.72 1.72
C GLU A 47 19.35 -29.25 3.15
N ALA A 48 20.09 -28.72 4.13
CA ALA A 48 19.97 -29.13 5.53
C ALA A 48 18.57 -28.87 6.07
N LEU A 49 18.03 -27.67 5.85
CA LEU A 49 16.68 -27.32 6.28
C LEU A 49 15.60 -28.05 5.46
N TRP A 50 15.87 -28.42 4.21
CA TRP A 50 14.93 -29.19 3.39
C TRP A 50 14.67 -30.58 3.97
N LYS A 51 15.68 -31.25 4.54
CA LYS A 51 15.56 -32.59 5.12
C LYS A 51 14.49 -32.68 6.21
N ASP A 52 14.36 -31.61 7.01
CA ASP A 52 13.41 -31.50 8.12
C ASP A 52 12.44 -30.32 7.94
N ILE A 53 12.07 -29.98 6.69
CA ILE A 53 11.37 -28.72 6.38
C ILE A 53 10.02 -28.55 7.09
N ARG A 54 9.28 -29.65 7.32
CA ARG A 54 7.91 -29.62 7.85
C ARG A 54 7.82 -28.94 9.23
N PRO A 55 8.56 -29.37 10.27
CA PRO A 55 8.58 -28.67 11.56
C PRO A 55 9.19 -27.27 11.48
N LEU A 56 10.14 -27.03 10.57
CA LEU A 56 10.86 -25.76 10.47
C LEU A 56 10.02 -24.61 9.88
N MET A 57 8.99 -24.93 9.09
CA MET A 57 8.04 -23.95 8.58
C MET A 57 7.32 -23.18 9.69
N SER A 58 6.98 -23.89 10.77
CA SER A 58 6.25 -23.36 11.93
C SER A 58 7.16 -22.99 13.12
N ASP A 59 8.48 -23.13 12.97
CA ASP A 59 9.41 -22.79 14.05
C ASP A 59 9.58 -21.26 14.16
N PRO A 60 9.54 -20.68 15.37
CA PRO A 60 9.62 -19.23 15.59
C PRO A 60 10.96 -18.59 15.19
N PHE A 61 11.98 -19.38 14.87
CA PHE A 61 13.31 -18.91 14.51
C PHE A 61 13.71 -19.40 13.13
N ALA A 62 13.58 -20.69 12.85
CA ALA A 62 13.99 -21.28 11.58
C ALA A 62 13.13 -20.80 10.40
N SER A 63 11.85 -20.47 10.63
CA SER A 63 10.97 -19.88 9.60
C SER A 63 11.49 -18.54 9.07
N HIS A 64 12.20 -17.77 9.90
CA HIS A 64 12.83 -16.52 9.50
C HIS A 64 14.10 -16.76 8.67
N VAL A 65 14.92 -17.74 9.06
CA VAL A 65 16.07 -18.20 8.27
C VAL A 65 15.61 -18.74 6.90
N LEU A 66 14.52 -19.51 6.86
CA LEU A 66 13.89 -19.99 5.61
C LEU A 66 13.47 -18.83 4.70
N GLN A 67 12.76 -17.83 5.23
CA GLN A 67 12.42 -16.62 4.47
C GLN A 67 13.67 -15.96 3.88
N LYS A 68 14.75 -15.88 4.66
CA LYS A 68 16.00 -15.27 4.21
C LYS A 68 16.71 -16.06 3.12
N LEU A 69 16.73 -17.39 3.23
CA LEU A 69 17.26 -18.28 2.20
C LEU A 69 16.46 -18.10 0.89
N ILE A 70 15.12 -18.08 0.97
CA ILE A 70 14.22 -17.88 -0.18
C ILE A 70 14.50 -16.54 -0.87
N GLU A 71 14.67 -15.45 -0.12
CA GLU A 71 15.04 -14.12 -0.67
C GLU A 71 16.37 -14.17 -1.46
N ILE A 72 17.38 -14.80 -0.86
CA ILE A 72 18.71 -14.89 -1.45
C ILE A 72 18.65 -15.70 -2.74
N ALA A 73 18.00 -16.87 -2.71
CA ALA A 73 17.80 -17.69 -3.90
C ALA A 73 17.05 -16.93 -4.99
N SER A 74 15.97 -16.20 -4.66
CA SER A 74 15.26 -15.37 -5.64
C SER A 74 16.16 -14.33 -6.29
N THR A 75 17.06 -13.73 -5.50
CA THR A 75 18.05 -12.78 -6.01
C THR A 75 19.05 -13.46 -6.96
N ARG A 76 19.50 -14.68 -6.63
CA ARG A 76 20.44 -15.44 -7.48
C ARG A 76 19.78 -15.92 -8.77
N VAL A 77 18.52 -16.36 -8.71
CA VAL A 77 17.72 -16.72 -9.91
C VAL A 77 17.55 -15.49 -10.82
N LYS A 78 17.20 -14.33 -10.27
CA LYS A 78 17.11 -13.09 -11.05
C LYS A 78 18.44 -12.74 -11.74
N ALA A 79 19.55 -12.85 -11.02
CA ALA A 79 20.87 -12.60 -11.59
C ALA A 79 21.23 -13.61 -12.70
N SER A 80 20.85 -14.88 -12.57
CA SER A 80 21.11 -15.89 -13.61
C SER A 80 20.26 -15.67 -14.87
N VAL A 81 19.00 -15.24 -14.72
CA VAL A 81 18.14 -14.93 -15.88
C VAL A 81 18.77 -13.79 -16.70
N ILE A 82 19.20 -12.72 -16.04
CA ILE A 82 19.87 -11.57 -16.70
C ILE A 82 21.14 -12.03 -17.42
N LYS A 83 22.00 -12.82 -16.75
CA LYS A 83 23.25 -13.31 -17.35
C LYS A 83 23.02 -14.23 -18.55
N SER A 84 21.98 -15.06 -18.53
CA SER A 84 21.66 -15.97 -19.63
C SER A 84 21.28 -15.26 -20.94
N GLU A 85 20.86 -13.99 -20.85
CA GLU A 85 20.60 -13.13 -22.01
C GLU A 85 21.89 -12.51 -22.58
N GLU A 86 22.97 -12.44 -21.79
CA GLU A 86 24.23 -11.76 -22.15
C GLU A 86 25.39 -12.71 -22.48
N ASP A 87 25.49 -13.91 -21.86
CA ASP A 87 26.54 -14.90 -22.12
C ASP A 87 26.09 -16.34 -21.81
N SER A 88 26.31 -17.27 -22.75
CA SER A 88 25.67 -18.61 -22.77
C SER A 88 26.42 -19.76 -22.08
N SER A 89 27.37 -19.49 -21.18
CA SER A 89 28.35 -20.52 -20.75
C SER A 89 28.49 -20.85 -19.25
N GLU A 90 27.76 -20.20 -18.33
CA GLU A 90 27.79 -20.55 -16.88
C GLU A 90 26.36 -20.69 -16.29
N VAL A 91 25.76 -21.88 -16.34
CA VAL A 91 24.33 -22.11 -15.97
C VAL A 91 24.12 -23.17 -14.86
N ASP A 92 25.10 -23.44 -14.00
CA ASP A 92 24.91 -24.50 -12.98
C ASP A 92 24.19 -23.99 -11.71
N THR A 93 24.70 -22.93 -11.07
CA THR A 93 24.22 -22.51 -9.74
C THR A 93 22.85 -21.81 -9.76
N GLY A 94 22.55 -21.01 -10.79
CA GLY A 94 21.24 -20.38 -10.95
C GLY A 94 20.11 -21.41 -11.07
N THR A 95 20.37 -22.51 -11.78
CA THR A 95 19.45 -23.64 -11.93
C THR A 95 19.19 -24.33 -10.59
N GLN A 96 20.24 -24.52 -9.77
CA GLN A 96 20.09 -25.11 -8.43
C GLN A 96 19.19 -24.26 -7.53
N PHE A 97 19.37 -22.93 -7.52
CA PHE A 97 18.50 -22.03 -6.74
C PHE A 97 17.05 -22.01 -7.24
N THR A 98 16.82 -22.08 -8.56
CA THR A 98 15.48 -22.24 -9.13
C THR A 98 14.82 -23.52 -8.61
N ILE A 99 15.53 -24.66 -8.67
CA ILE A 99 15.03 -25.95 -8.16
C ILE A 99 14.71 -25.87 -6.66
N CYS A 100 15.56 -25.23 -5.85
CA CYS A 100 15.31 -25.06 -4.41
C CYS A 100 14.03 -24.25 -4.16
N LEU A 101 13.83 -23.13 -4.87
CA LEU A 101 12.61 -22.33 -4.74
C LEU A 101 11.36 -23.09 -5.15
N GLU A 102 11.41 -23.79 -6.28
CA GLU A 102 10.30 -24.61 -6.78
C GLU A 102 9.93 -25.73 -5.82
N LYS A 103 10.93 -26.39 -5.21
CA LYS A 103 10.71 -27.41 -4.17
C LYS A 103 9.98 -26.84 -2.96
N VAL A 104 10.43 -25.70 -2.44
CA VAL A 104 9.79 -25.01 -1.31
C VAL A 104 8.36 -24.58 -1.67
N ALA A 105 8.16 -23.98 -2.83
CA ALA A 105 6.85 -23.56 -3.31
C ALA A 105 5.89 -24.74 -3.46
N GLY A 106 6.33 -25.84 -4.09
CA GLY A 106 5.53 -27.05 -4.24
C GLY A 106 5.18 -27.70 -2.89
N PHE A 107 6.12 -27.73 -1.94
CA PHE A 107 5.85 -28.20 -0.58
C PHE A 107 4.78 -27.36 0.11
N LEU A 108 4.89 -26.03 0.06
CA LEU A 108 3.93 -25.11 0.65
C LEU A 108 2.55 -25.21 -0.02
N LEU A 109 2.50 -25.38 -1.34
CA LEU A 109 1.25 -25.56 -2.08
C LEU A 109 0.53 -26.85 -1.67
N ASN A 110 1.27 -27.95 -1.53
CA ASN A 110 0.72 -29.25 -1.14
C ASN A 110 0.20 -29.27 0.31
N ASN A 111 0.79 -28.47 1.19
CA ASN A 111 0.45 -28.39 2.61
C ASN A 111 -0.24 -27.06 2.96
N LEU A 112 -0.83 -26.39 1.96
CA LEU A 112 -1.37 -25.05 2.12
C LEU A 112 -2.43 -24.98 3.23
N GLU A 113 -3.25 -26.01 3.35
CA GLU A 113 -4.32 -26.05 4.36
C GLU A 113 -3.82 -26.05 5.80
N GLU A 114 -2.64 -26.63 6.04
CA GLU A 114 -1.96 -26.65 7.33
C GLU A 114 -1.36 -25.27 7.64
N TYR A 115 -0.78 -24.60 6.64
CA TYR A 115 0.10 -23.45 6.86
C TYR A 115 -0.54 -22.07 6.72
N VAL A 116 -1.69 -21.93 6.05
CA VAL A 116 -2.30 -20.59 5.94
C VAL A 116 -2.69 -19.99 7.30
N TRP A 117 -3.01 -20.82 8.29
CA TRP A 117 -3.42 -20.37 9.63
C TRP A 117 -2.26 -20.29 10.62
N ASP A 118 -1.09 -20.81 10.25
CA ASP A 118 0.10 -20.81 11.11
C ASP A 118 0.81 -19.46 11.04
N SER A 119 1.14 -18.89 12.21
CA SER A 119 1.68 -17.53 12.30
C SER A 119 3.09 -17.38 11.71
N TYR A 120 3.84 -18.47 11.55
CA TYR A 120 5.19 -18.46 10.99
C TYR A 120 5.18 -18.95 9.54
N ALA A 121 4.56 -20.10 9.28
CA ALA A 121 4.53 -20.69 7.94
C ALA A 121 3.77 -19.81 6.94
N ASN A 122 2.72 -19.09 7.37
CA ASN A 122 2.04 -18.11 6.53
C ASN A 122 3.00 -17.03 6.01
N HIS A 123 3.94 -16.55 6.84
CA HIS A 123 4.96 -15.59 6.39
C HIS A 123 5.95 -16.22 5.40
N VAL A 124 6.30 -17.50 5.58
CA VAL A 124 7.12 -18.22 4.59
C VAL A 124 6.39 -18.33 3.24
N ILE A 125 5.07 -18.60 3.24
CA ILE A 125 4.24 -18.57 2.03
C ILE A 125 4.31 -17.19 1.37
N ARG A 126 4.04 -16.11 2.12
CA ARG A 126 4.09 -14.74 1.56
C ARG A 126 5.43 -14.42 0.91
N THR A 127 6.54 -14.70 1.60
CA THR A 127 7.89 -14.48 1.06
C THR A 127 8.13 -15.31 -0.20
N THR A 128 7.64 -16.55 -0.22
CA THR A 128 7.73 -17.42 -1.41
C THR A 128 6.94 -16.83 -2.58
N LEU A 129 5.70 -16.37 -2.37
CA LEU A 129 4.88 -15.74 -3.42
C LEU A 129 5.56 -14.48 -4.00
N GLU A 130 6.05 -13.58 -3.13
CA GLU A 130 6.78 -12.38 -3.55
C GLU A 130 8.04 -12.74 -4.36
N CYS A 131 8.80 -13.74 -3.90
CA CYS A 131 10.04 -14.18 -4.53
C CYS A 131 9.81 -14.86 -5.88
N LEU A 132 8.75 -15.66 -6.02
CA LEU A 132 8.33 -16.25 -7.31
C LEU A 132 7.95 -15.15 -8.32
N ALA A 133 7.33 -14.06 -7.84
CA ALA A 133 6.99 -12.89 -8.66
C ALA A 133 8.17 -11.94 -8.91
N GLY A 134 9.37 -12.25 -8.37
CA GLY A 134 10.56 -11.43 -8.52
C GLY A 134 10.54 -10.15 -7.67
N LEU A 135 9.59 -9.99 -6.74
CA LEU A 135 9.42 -8.82 -5.89
C LEU A 135 10.37 -8.85 -4.68
N PRO A 136 10.76 -7.68 -4.14
CA PRO A 136 11.51 -7.63 -2.88
C PRO A 136 10.59 -7.93 -1.68
N ARG A 137 11.17 -8.48 -0.59
CA ARG A 137 10.43 -8.76 0.64
C ARG A 137 9.78 -7.51 1.21
N GLY A 138 8.53 -7.63 1.64
CA GLY A 138 7.77 -6.53 2.23
C GLY A 138 7.32 -5.49 1.19
N SER A 139 7.44 -5.80 -0.11
CA SER A 139 6.76 -5.03 -1.16
C SER A 139 5.24 -5.03 -1.00
N THR A 140 4.71 -6.03 -0.28
CA THR A 140 3.29 -6.21 -0.01
C THR A 140 2.87 -5.78 1.41
N ASP A 141 3.82 -5.37 2.25
CA ASP A 141 3.55 -4.91 3.61
C ASP A 141 3.02 -3.46 3.61
N THR A 142 1.71 -3.32 3.81
CA THR A 142 1.01 -2.03 3.96
C THR A 142 1.45 -1.22 5.20
N ARG A 143 2.17 -1.84 6.15
CA ARG A 143 2.73 -1.18 7.35
C ARG A 143 4.07 -0.48 7.11
N SER A 144 4.78 -0.80 6.02
CA SER A 144 6.11 -0.27 5.74
C SER A 144 6.04 0.92 4.77
N LYS A 145 6.29 2.11 5.35
CA LYS A 145 6.71 3.39 4.76
C LYS A 145 5.61 4.44 4.53
N ASN A 146 5.72 5.47 5.36
CA ASN A 146 5.31 6.88 5.19
C ASN A 146 5.81 7.55 3.89
N ASN A 147 6.10 6.79 2.83
CA ASN A 147 6.51 7.34 1.56
C ASN A 147 5.31 7.37 0.63
N VAL A 148 4.98 8.59 0.22
CA VAL A 148 4.03 9.02 -0.83
C VAL A 148 4.36 8.43 -2.22
N ALA A 149 5.24 7.42 -2.31
CA ALA A 149 5.39 6.60 -3.50
C ALA A 149 4.27 5.56 -3.48
N THR A 150 3.16 5.92 -4.11
CA THR A 150 2.07 5.04 -4.51
C THR A 150 2.58 3.64 -4.83
N THR A 151 2.05 2.62 -4.13
CA THR A 151 2.25 1.18 -4.40
C THR A 151 1.66 0.75 -5.77
N THR A 152 1.48 1.69 -6.70
CA THR A 152 0.95 1.49 -8.04
C THR A 152 2.01 0.99 -9.01
N ASP A 153 3.29 0.99 -8.61
CA ASP A 153 4.42 0.63 -9.47
C ASP A 153 5.18 -0.61 -8.95
N VAL A 154 4.42 -1.62 -8.52
CA VAL A 154 4.94 -2.97 -8.28
C VAL A 154 5.07 -3.69 -9.63
N GLN A 155 6.01 -3.23 -10.45
CA GLN A 155 6.42 -3.90 -11.68
C GLN A 155 7.67 -4.73 -11.36
N PRO A 156 7.72 -6.03 -11.73
CA PRO A 156 8.95 -6.79 -11.63
C PRO A 156 9.96 -6.15 -12.58
N LYS A 157 11.12 -5.75 -12.07
CA LYS A 157 12.19 -5.13 -12.88
C LYS A 157 12.92 -6.15 -13.76
N THR A 158 12.58 -7.44 -13.64
CA THR A 158 13.28 -8.56 -14.29
C THR A 158 12.27 -9.66 -14.59
N GLU A 159 12.45 -10.35 -15.71
CA GLU A 159 11.67 -11.54 -16.04
C GLU A 159 11.95 -12.67 -15.03
N VAL A 160 10.91 -13.46 -14.72
CA VAL A 160 11.00 -14.61 -13.82
C VAL A 160 10.76 -15.91 -14.61
N PRO A 161 11.33 -17.05 -14.18
CA PRO A 161 11.09 -18.35 -14.82
C PRO A 161 9.60 -18.66 -15.01
N GLU A 162 9.24 -19.31 -16.12
CA GLU A 162 7.85 -19.63 -16.44
C GLU A 162 7.22 -20.59 -15.40
N SER A 163 8.02 -21.51 -14.86
CA SER A 163 7.62 -22.38 -13.75
C SER A 163 7.16 -21.61 -12.52
N HIS A 164 7.79 -20.46 -12.20
CA HIS A 164 7.36 -19.61 -11.09
C HIS A 164 5.98 -18.99 -11.36
N LYS A 165 5.71 -18.58 -12.61
CA LYS A 165 4.41 -18.02 -13.01
C LYS A 165 3.31 -19.08 -12.92
N THR A 166 3.62 -20.33 -13.28
CA THR A 166 2.73 -21.49 -13.12
C THR A 166 2.42 -21.74 -11.64
N LEU A 167 3.44 -21.86 -10.79
CA LEU A 167 3.26 -22.08 -9.34
C LEU A 167 2.39 -20.99 -8.69
N LEU A 168 2.63 -19.71 -9.02
CA LEU A 168 1.78 -18.61 -8.52
C LEU A 168 0.32 -18.75 -8.95
N SER A 169 0.09 -19.21 -10.18
CA SER A 169 -1.26 -19.46 -10.70
C SER A 169 -1.92 -20.63 -9.96
N GLU A 170 -1.17 -21.69 -9.64
CA GLU A 170 -1.67 -22.83 -8.86
C GLU A 170 -2.03 -22.43 -7.42
N PHE A 171 -1.23 -21.59 -6.74
CA PHE A 171 -1.61 -21.01 -5.45
C PHE A 171 -2.94 -20.24 -5.55
N SER A 172 -3.10 -19.43 -6.59
CA SER A 172 -4.34 -18.69 -6.86
C SER A 172 -5.53 -19.63 -7.03
N GLU A 173 -5.37 -20.68 -7.83
CA GLU A 173 -6.43 -21.65 -8.10
C GLU A 173 -6.81 -22.43 -6.85
N ARG A 174 -5.83 -22.91 -6.08
CA ARG A 174 -6.05 -23.67 -4.85
C ARG A 174 -6.79 -22.86 -3.78
N LEU A 175 -6.41 -21.60 -3.58
CA LEU A 175 -7.09 -20.69 -2.63
C LEU A 175 -8.46 -20.29 -3.14
N SER A 176 -8.62 -20.03 -4.45
CA SER A 176 -9.91 -19.67 -5.05
C SER A 176 -10.93 -20.79 -4.97
N ALA A 177 -10.47 -22.05 -5.05
CA ALA A 177 -11.31 -23.24 -4.96
C ALA A 177 -11.62 -23.64 -3.52
N TRP A 178 -10.98 -23.03 -2.52
CA TRP A 178 -11.15 -23.40 -1.12
C TRP A 178 -12.53 -22.96 -0.60
N PRO A 179 -13.39 -23.87 -0.12
CA PRO A 179 -14.72 -23.52 0.42
C PRO A 179 -14.70 -22.43 1.51
N GLN A 180 -13.68 -22.41 2.36
CA GLN A 180 -13.50 -21.42 3.43
C GLN A 180 -12.85 -20.11 2.97
N LEU A 181 -12.70 -19.84 1.66
CA LEU A 181 -12.16 -18.56 1.16
C LEU A 181 -12.82 -17.32 1.82
N PRO A 182 -14.16 -17.27 2.03
CA PRO A 182 -14.78 -16.13 2.71
C PRO A 182 -14.27 -15.92 4.14
N GLU A 183 -13.87 -16.97 4.85
CA GLU A 183 -13.31 -16.88 6.21
C GLU A 183 -11.89 -16.31 6.19
N LEU A 184 -11.10 -16.63 5.16
CA LEU A 184 -9.73 -16.13 4.98
C LEU A 184 -9.68 -14.59 4.87
N VAL A 185 -10.72 -13.98 4.32
CA VAL A 185 -10.79 -12.52 4.11
C VAL A 185 -10.90 -11.75 5.44
N HIS A 186 -11.45 -12.38 6.49
CA HIS A 186 -11.77 -11.75 7.77
C HIS A 186 -10.75 -12.02 8.89
N ASN A 187 -9.64 -12.69 8.59
CA ASN A 187 -8.54 -12.88 9.53
C ASN A 187 -7.29 -12.13 9.04
N ASN A 188 -6.61 -11.42 9.95
CA ASN A 188 -5.45 -10.58 9.62
C ASN A 188 -4.29 -11.36 8.96
N LEU A 189 -4.06 -12.60 9.40
CA LEU A 189 -2.99 -13.46 8.92
C LEU A 189 -3.30 -14.00 7.51
N THR A 190 -4.51 -14.49 7.28
CA THR A 190 -4.88 -15.06 5.97
C THR A 190 -5.22 -13.98 4.94
N SER A 191 -5.82 -12.85 5.35
CA SER A 191 -5.98 -11.68 4.50
C SER A 191 -4.63 -11.12 4.03
N GLY A 192 -3.62 -11.05 4.91
CA GLY A 192 -2.29 -10.62 4.53
C GLY A 192 -1.63 -11.55 3.49
N LEU A 193 -1.93 -12.86 3.54
CA LEU A 193 -1.49 -13.81 2.51
C LEU A 193 -2.19 -13.56 1.18
N LEU A 194 -3.50 -13.33 1.19
CA LEU A 194 -4.26 -12.99 -0.02
C LEU A 194 -3.81 -11.66 -0.64
N GLN A 195 -3.44 -10.67 0.19
CA GLN A 195 -2.82 -9.42 -0.28
C GLN A 195 -1.49 -9.68 -0.98
N ALA A 196 -0.61 -10.49 -0.36
CA ALA A 196 0.68 -10.85 -0.96
C ALA A 196 0.50 -11.59 -2.29
N LEU A 197 -0.46 -12.51 -2.37
CA LEU A 197 -0.80 -13.23 -3.59
C LEU A 197 -1.32 -12.32 -4.70
N LEU A 198 -2.24 -11.40 -4.39
CA LEU A 198 -2.78 -10.45 -5.38
C LEU A 198 -1.68 -9.58 -6.00
N LEU A 199 -0.80 -9.04 -5.17
CA LEU A 199 0.31 -8.19 -5.60
C LEU A 199 1.35 -8.99 -6.39
N SER A 200 1.65 -10.22 -5.97
CA SER A 200 2.56 -11.13 -6.68
C SER A 200 1.99 -11.55 -8.05
N LEU A 201 0.71 -11.94 -8.12
CA LEU A 201 0.04 -12.30 -9.37
C LEU A 201 -0.02 -11.11 -10.34
N LYS A 202 -0.20 -9.89 -9.85
CA LYS A 202 -0.26 -8.70 -10.71
C LYS A 202 1.00 -8.54 -11.55
N ALA A 203 2.15 -8.83 -10.95
CA ALA A 203 3.46 -8.71 -11.59
C ALA A 203 3.64 -9.70 -12.75
N VAL A 204 3.07 -10.91 -12.67
CA VAL A 204 3.39 -12.00 -13.59
C VAL A 204 2.22 -12.57 -14.38
N ASN A 205 1.01 -12.55 -13.83
CA ASN A 205 -0.19 -13.12 -14.45
C ASN A 205 -1.44 -12.23 -14.22
N PRO A 206 -1.63 -11.20 -15.06
CA PRO A 206 -2.80 -10.31 -14.98
C PRO A 206 -4.14 -11.03 -15.19
N LYS A 207 -4.16 -12.19 -15.88
CA LYS A 207 -5.39 -12.96 -16.10
C LYS A 207 -5.86 -13.62 -14.81
N SER A 208 -4.97 -14.34 -14.13
CA SER A 208 -5.27 -14.96 -12.83
C SER A 208 -5.56 -13.90 -11.76
N THR A 209 -4.84 -12.77 -11.78
CA THR A 209 -5.15 -11.61 -10.91
C THR A 209 -6.61 -11.17 -11.06
N ARG A 210 -7.09 -10.98 -12.30
CA ARG A 210 -8.49 -10.59 -12.56
C ARG A 210 -9.49 -11.66 -12.13
N ALA A 211 -9.13 -12.94 -12.22
CA ALA A 211 -9.99 -14.03 -11.80
C ALA A 211 -10.13 -14.06 -10.27
N LEU A 212 -9.02 -13.96 -9.54
CA LEU A 212 -9.01 -13.95 -8.08
C LEU A 212 -9.76 -12.74 -7.51
N VAL A 213 -9.50 -11.53 -8.02
CA VAL A 213 -10.23 -10.34 -7.53
C VAL A 213 -11.73 -10.45 -7.81
N ARG A 214 -12.13 -11.00 -8.96
CA ARG A 214 -13.55 -11.25 -9.24
C ARG A 214 -14.16 -12.25 -8.26
N LYS A 215 -13.46 -13.35 -8.00
CA LYS A 215 -13.89 -14.36 -7.02
C LYS A 215 -14.06 -13.77 -5.62
N LEU A 216 -13.08 -12.98 -5.15
CA LEU A 216 -13.18 -12.27 -3.87
C LEU A 216 -14.35 -11.28 -3.84
N LEU A 217 -14.58 -10.55 -4.94
CA LEU A 217 -15.69 -9.61 -5.04
C LEU A 217 -17.05 -10.31 -4.97
N ASP A 218 -17.20 -11.42 -5.70
CA ASP A 218 -18.44 -12.19 -5.81
C ASP A 218 -18.75 -12.97 -4.53
N ASP A 219 -17.75 -13.62 -3.93
CA ASP A 219 -17.96 -14.61 -2.88
C ASP A 219 -17.68 -14.07 -1.47
N SER A 220 -16.97 -12.93 -1.33
CA SER A 220 -16.50 -12.47 -0.02
C SER A 220 -16.78 -11.00 0.25
N PHE A 221 -16.46 -10.07 -0.66
CA PHE A 221 -16.58 -8.64 -0.37
C PHE A 221 -18.03 -8.16 -0.28
N THR A 222 -18.92 -8.70 -1.10
CA THR A 222 -20.33 -8.27 -1.13
C THR A 222 -21.28 -9.19 -0.37
N VAL A 223 -20.79 -10.30 0.17
CA VAL A 223 -21.62 -11.31 0.85
C VAL A 223 -21.59 -11.05 2.35
N ALA A 224 -22.76 -10.76 2.93
CA ALA A 224 -22.88 -10.66 4.39
C ALA A 224 -22.71 -12.05 5.01
N ARG A 225 -21.99 -12.14 6.15
CA ARG A 225 -21.96 -13.39 6.93
C ARG A 225 -23.39 -13.69 7.36
N SER A 226 -23.94 -14.84 6.93
CA SER A 226 -25.00 -15.46 7.70
C SER A 226 -24.34 -15.92 9.00
N HIS A 227 -24.68 -15.27 10.11
CA HIS A 227 -24.42 -15.88 11.42
C HIS A 227 -25.17 -17.21 11.41
N ARG A 228 -24.46 -18.32 11.20
CA ARG A 228 -25.00 -19.68 11.26
C ARG A 228 -24.90 -20.26 12.68
N ASP A 229 -24.92 -19.43 13.70
CA ASP A 229 -24.95 -19.85 15.11
C ASP A 229 -25.77 -18.82 15.90
N ASP A 230 -27.09 -18.94 15.79
CA ASP A 230 -28.03 -18.78 16.92
C ASP A 230 -29.44 -19.07 16.38
N GLU A 231 -29.84 -20.34 16.48
CA GLU A 231 -31.25 -20.72 16.54
C GLU A 231 -31.84 -20.13 17.83
N ASN A 232 -32.28 -18.88 17.78
CA ASN A 232 -33.39 -18.28 18.55
C ASN A 232 -33.28 -16.75 18.53
N ASP A 233 -34.00 -16.07 17.64
CA ASP A 233 -34.96 -15.07 18.12
C ASP A 233 -35.94 -14.68 17.00
N ASP A 234 -37.19 -15.07 17.20
CA ASP A 234 -38.35 -14.44 16.56
C ASP A 234 -38.42 -12.96 17.00
N LYS A 235 -37.78 -12.06 16.26
CA LYS A 235 -38.11 -10.62 16.32
C LYS A 235 -38.28 -9.99 14.95
N LYS A 236 -39.57 -9.90 14.59
CA LYS A 236 -40.08 -8.87 13.70
C LYS A 236 -39.61 -7.47 14.11
N LEU A 237 -39.21 -6.71 13.09
CA LEU A 237 -39.41 -5.27 12.90
C LEU A 237 -38.57 -4.31 13.77
N SER A 238 -37.61 -3.63 13.13
CA SER A 238 -37.55 -2.17 13.27
C SER A 238 -37.02 -1.54 11.98
N SER A 239 -37.89 -0.77 11.34
CA SER A 239 -37.53 0.20 10.32
C SER A 239 -36.73 1.31 10.99
N THR A 240 -35.40 1.24 10.89
CA THR A 240 -34.53 2.40 11.02
C THR A 240 -33.50 2.26 9.92
N THR A 241 -33.52 3.18 8.97
CA THR A 241 -32.63 3.28 7.80
C THR A 241 -31.17 3.48 8.24
N LYS A 242 -30.55 2.45 8.84
CA LYS A 242 -29.10 2.28 8.77
C LYS A 242 -28.85 1.72 7.37
N THR A 243 -28.29 2.54 6.49
CA THR A 243 -27.68 2.05 5.26
C THR A 243 -26.62 1.04 5.69
N GLU A 244 -26.92 -0.25 5.53
CA GLU A 244 -25.97 -1.31 5.83
C GLU A 244 -24.77 -1.13 4.91
N LEU A 245 -23.58 -0.97 5.51
CA LEU A 245 -22.35 -0.83 4.74
C LEU A 245 -22.05 -2.13 3.99
N CYS A 246 -21.35 -2.01 2.86
CA CYS A 246 -20.85 -3.19 2.15
C CYS A 246 -20.09 -4.12 3.12
N PRO A 247 -20.36 -5.44 3.15
CA PRO A 247 -19.79 -6.37 4.15
C PRO A 247 -18.27 -6.36 4.25
N VAL A 248 -17.56 -6.05 3.17
CA VAL A 248 -16.10 -5.88 3.15
C VAL A 248 -15.57 -4.83 4.12
N PHE A 249 -16.38 -3.86 4.53
CA PHE A 249 -15.99 -2.83 5.52
C PHE A 249 -16.26 -3.24 6.97
N SER A 250 -16.72 -4.47 7.22
CA SER A 250 -16.99 -4.98 8.57
C SER A 250 -15.74 -5.28 9.40
N SER A 251 -14.58 -5.46 8.75
CA SER A 251 -13.32 -5.76 9.43
C SER A 251 -12.13 -5.06 8.77
N GLU A 252 -11.10 -4.76 9.57
CA GLU A 252 -9.86 -4.16 9.06
C GLU A 252 -9.20 -5.08 8.02
N SER A 253 -9.12 -6.39 8.28
CA SER A 253 -8.47 -7.35 7.39
C SER A 253 -9.12 -7.38 6.00
N SER A 254 -10.45 -7.38 5.92
CA SER A 254 -11.19 -7.41 4.65
C SER A 254 -11.05 -6.07 3.91
N THR A 255 -11.04 -4.96 4.64
CA THR A 255 -10.83 -3.61 4.09
C THR A 255 -9.42 -3.47 3.48
N ARG A 256 -8.39 -3.99 4.16
CA ARG A 256 -7.01 -4.01 3.63
C ARG A 256 -6.88 -4.90 2.39
N LEU A 257 -7.59 -6.04 2.36
CA LEU A 257 -7.62 -6.88 1.17
C LEU A 257 -8.30 -6.17 -0.01
N LEU A 258 -9.36 -5.38 0.25
CA LEU A 258 -9.98 -4.55 -0.77
C LEU A 258 -9.04 -3.45 -1.31
N GLU A 259 -8.22 -2.84 -0.43
CA GLU A 259 -7.17 -1.90 -0.85
C GLU A 259 -6.17 -2.56 -1.83
N ALA A 260 -5.73 -3.79 -1.52
CA ALA A 260 -4.87 -4.55 -2.42
C ALA A 260 -5.57 -4.91 -3.74
N ALA A 261 -6.83 -5.31 -3.69
CA ALA A 261 -7.65 -5.60 -4.87
C ALA A 261 -7.79 -4.39 -5.81
N LEU A 262 -8.06 -3.19 -5.25
CA LEU A 262 -8.09 -1.93 -5.99
C LEU A 262 -6.75 -1.63 -6.68
N SER A 263 -5.64 -1.90 -6.00
CA SER A 263 -4.29 -1.63 -6.49
C SER A 263 -3.92 -2.46 -7.72
N VAL A 264 -4.45 -3.68 -7.83
CA VAL A 264 -4.12 -4.62 -8.91
C VAL A 264 -5.19 -4.69 -10.01
N ALA A 265 -6.38 -4.14 -9.76
CA ALA A 265 -7.52 -4.21 -10.65
C ALA A 265 -7.25 -3.61 -12.04
N SER A 266 -7.78 -4.28 -13.08
CA SER A 266 -7.96 -3.66 -14.40
C SER A 266 -9.09 -2.63 -14.36
N SER A 267 -9.13 -1.65 -15.28
CA SER A 267 -10.17 -0.61 -15.30
C SER A 267 -11.59 -1.17 -15.17
N LYS A 268 -11.96 -2.20 -15.96
CA LYS A 268 -13.28 -2.85 -15.86
C LYS A 268 -13.60 -3.40 -14.46
N LEU A 269 -12.61 -3.96 -13.78
CA LEU A 269 -12.78 -4.56 -12.46
C LEU A 269 -12.78 -3.49 -11.37
N PHE A 270 -12.01 -2.42 -11.54
CA PHE A 270 -12.10 -1.22 -10.71
C PHE A 270 -13.53 -0.65 -10.75
N THR A 271 -14.12 -0.49 -11.94
CA THR A 271 -15.53 -0.07 -12.09
C THR A 271 -16.49 -0.97 -11.33
N GLN A 272 -16.30 -2.30 -11.39
CA GLN A 272 -17.14 -3.26 -10.67
C GLN A 272 -17.00 -3.14 -9.15
N ILE A 273 -15.77 -2.98 -8.64
CA ILE A 273 -15.51 -2.77 -7.21
C ILE A 273 -16.14 -1.45 -6.76
N TYR A 274 -15.91 -0.36 -7.50
CA TYR A 274 -16.51 0.95 -7.22
C TYR A 274 -18.03 0.86 -7.14
N ALA A 275 -18.66 0.28 -8.16
CA ALA A 275 -20.11 0.20 -8.26
C ALA A 275 -20.76 -0.64 -7.15
N ARG A 276 -20.10 -1.73 -6.71
CA ARG A 276 -20.69 -2.68 -5.75
C ARG A 276 -20.32 -2.40 -4.30
N CYS A 277 -19.20 -1.74 -4.06
CA CYS A 277 -18.70 -1.51 -2.70
C CYS A 277 -18.83 -0.05 -2.25
N PHE A 278 -18.74 0.95 -3.15
CA PHE A 278 -18.53 2.34 -2.73
C PHE A 278 -19.67 3.30 -3.06
N ILE A 279 -20.35 3.15 -4.20
CA ILE A 279 -21.40 4.07 -4.63
C ILE A 279 -22.44 4.29 -3.52
N ASN A 280 -22.82 5.55 -3.30
CA ASN A 280 -23.74 6.03 -2.27
C ASN A 280 -23.28 5.86 -0.81
N GLN A 281 -22.05 5.40 -0.57
CA GLN A 281 -21.50 5.18 0.77
C GLN A 281 -20.22 5.98 1.02
N LEU A 282 -19.69 6.68 0.01
CA LEU A 282 -18.40 7.36 0.07
C LEU A 282 -18.26 8.34 1.23
N LEU A 283 -19.32 9.11 1.54
CA LEU A 283 -19.30 10.03 2.67
C LEU A 283 -19.15 9.31 4.02
N VAL A 284 -19.89 8.22 4.22
CA VAL A 284 -19.84 7.45 5.47
C VAL A 284 -18.46 6.83 5.63
N LEU A 285 -17.94 6.20 4.57
CA LEU A 285 -16.62 5.58 4.55
C LEU A 285 -15.49 6.61 4.75
N SER A 286 -15.61 7.81 4.17
CA SER A 286 -14.61 8.87 4.30
C SER A 286 -14.50 9.45 5.71
N LYS A 287 -15.49 9.22 6.57
CA LYS A 287 -15.53 9.70 7.97
C LYS A 287 -15.19 8.60 8.99
N ASP A 288 -15.02 7.37 8.52
CA ASP A 288 -14.71 6.22 9.34
C ASP A 288 -13.18 6.08 9.53
N PRO A 289 -12.67 5.93 10.77
CA PRO A 289 -11.23 5.85 11.03
C PRO A 289 -10.49 4.71 10.32
N LEU A 290 -11.18 3.63 9.94
CA LEU A 290 -10.60 2.50 9.24
C LEU A 290 -10.89 2.56 7.74
N ALA A 291 -12.15 2.71 7.36
CA ALA A 291 -12.57 2.64 5.95
C ALA A 291 -12.12 3.83 5.10
N ASN A 292 -11.79 4.98 5.71
CA ASN A 292 -11.29 6.15 4.95
C ASN A 292 -10.01 5.84 4.17
N HIS A 293 -9.17 4.92 4.65
CA HIS A 293 -7.97 4.49 3.93
C HIS A 293 -8.30 3.76 2.63
N CYS A 294 -9.40 3.00 2.62
CA CYS A 294 -9.89 2.35 1.41
C CYS A 294 -10.44 3.37 0.40
N VAL A 295 -11.07 4.46 0.86
CA VAL A 295 -11.48 5.57 -0.01
C VAL A 295 -10.26 6.29 -0.60
N GLN A 296 -9.21 6.54 0.20
CA GLN A 296 -7.93 7.06 -0.31
C GLN A 296 -7.38 6.15 -1.41
N ARG A 297 -7.37 4.83 -1.17
CA ARG A 297 -6.91 3.87 -2.16
C ARG A 297 -7.75 3.85 -3.43
N LEU A 298 -9.09 3.95 -3.31
CA LEU A 298 -10.00 4.08 -4.45
C LEU A 298 -9.62 5.29 -5.32
N LEU A 299 -9.39 6.45 -4.70
CA LEU A 299 -9.01 7.70 -5.36
C LEU A 299 -7.63 7.59 -6.01
N ASP A 300 -6.65 6.98 -5.34
CA ASP A 300 -5.29 6.80 -5.86
C ASP A 300 -5.27 5.87 -7.08
N CYS A 301 -6.11 4.84 -7.08
CA CYS A 301 -6.21 3.86 -8.17
C CYS A 301 -7.15 4.25 -9.31
N CYS A 302 -7.95 5.31 -9.15
CA CYS A 302 -8.89 5.77 -10.18
C CYS A 302 -8.15 6.36 -11.39
N LYS A 303 -8.39 5.78 -12.58
CA LYS A 303 -7.76 6.19 -13.85
C LYS A 303 -8.72 6.91 -14.80
N GLU A 304 -10.00 6.59 -14.73
CA GLU A 304 -10.99 7.17 -15.64
C GLU A 304 -11.56 8.45 -15.05
N LYS A 305 -11.48 9.53 -15.83
CA LYS A 305 -11.95 10.85 -15.41
C LYS A 305 -13.44 10.85 -15.04
N VAL A 306 -14.28 10.12 -15.76
CA VAL A 306 -15.74 10.07 -15.51
C VAL A 306 -16.04 9.42 -14.16
N GLU A 307 -15.35 8.32 -13.83
CA GLU A 307 -15.51 7.66 -12.53
C GLU A 307 -15.03 8.57 -11.40
N PHE A 308 -13.88 9.23 -11.59
CA PHE A 308 -13.38 10.20 -10.62
C PHE A 308 -14.36 11.37 -10.38
N GLU A 309 -14.95 11.92 -11.44
CA GLU A 309 -15.92 13.01 -11.31
C GLU A 309 -17.16 12.58 -10.53
N ALA A 310 -17.63 11.34 -10.70
CA ALA A 310 -18.72 10.78 -9.90
C ALA A 310 -18.33 10.60 -8.42
N ILE A 311 -17.14 10.04 -8.14
CA ILE A 311 -16.60 9.91 -6.77
C ILE A 311 -16.49 11.29 -6.11
N TYR A 312 -16.00 12.28 -6.85
CA TYR A 312 -15.85 13.65 -6.37
C TYR A 312 -17.21 14.27 -6.01
N ASP A 313 -18.22 14.08 -6.85
CA ASP A 313 -19.53 14.70 -6.66
C ASP A 313 -20.28 14.15 -5.42
N GLU A 314 -20.02 12.91 -5.00
CA GLU A 314 -20.50 12.39 -3.71
C GLU A 314 -19.82 13.03 -2.48
N LEU A 315 -18.61 13.59 -2.63
CA LEU A 315 -17.79 14.08 -1.51
C LEU A 315 -17.68 15.61 -1.44
N GLY A 316 -17.82 16.31 -2.56
CA GLY A 316 -17.41 17.71 -2.73
C GLY A 316 -18.03 18.67 -1.71
N GLU A 317 -19.32 18.55 -1.43
CA GLU A 317 -20.03 19.43 -0.48
C GLU A 317 -19.82 19.02 0.99
N HIS A 318 -19.06 17.95 1.26
CA HIS A 318 -18.90 17.36 2.59
C HIS A 318 -17.49 17.46 3.17
N PHE A 319 -16.59 18.22 2.54
CA PHE A 319 -15.20 18.37 2.99
C PHE A 319 -15.07 18.83 4.45
N GLY A 320 -15.95 19.73 4.90
CA GLY A 320 -15.97 20.18 6.31
C GLY A 320 -16.13 19.01 7.28
N SER A 321 -17.07 18.11 7.00
CA SER A 321 -17.32 16.93 7.84
C SER A 321 -16.16 15.93 7.84
N ILE A 322 -15.37 15.86 6.76
CA ILE A 322 -14.16 15.02 6.69
C ILE A 322 -13.03 15.64 7.53
N ILE A 323 -12.88 16.98 7.50
CA ILE A 323 -11.93 17.73 8.32
C ILE A 323 -12.25 17.57 9.80
N GLU A 324 -13.52 17.75 10.19
CA GLU A 324 -13.99 17.57 11.57
C GLU A 324 -13.68 16.17 12.12
N ARG A 325 -13.81 15.15 11.27
CA ARG A 325 -13.51 13.75 11.59
C ARG A 325 -12.03 13.39 11.50
N ARG A 326 -11.17 14.36 11.17
CA ARG A 326 -9.71 14.21 11.02
C ARG A 326 -9.29 13.17 9.98
N CYS A 327 -10.18 12.79 9.06
CA CYS A 327 -9.92 11.85 7.98
C CYS A 327 -9.36 12.56 6.72
N THR A 328 -8.47 13.53 6.93
CA THR A 328 -8.04 14.51 5.92
C THR A 328 -7.13 13.93 4.83
N GLY A 329 -6.67 12.69 4.99
CA GLY A 329 -5.97 11.94 3.94
C GLY A 329 -6.85 11.75 2.69
N VAL A 330 -8.17 11.59 2.86
CA VAL A 330 -9.13 11.54 1.74
C VAL A 330 -9.06 12.79 0.87
N LEU A 331 -8.90 13.96 1.49
CA LEU A 331 -8.79 15.23 0.76
C LEU A 331 -7.46 15.32 0.01
N VAL A 332 -6.37 14.78 0.57
CA VAL A 332 -5.07 14.70 -0.10
C VAL A 332 -5.17 13.83 -1.36
N SER A 333 -5.71 12.61 -1.25
CA SER A 333 -5.93 11.73 -2.41
C SER A 333 -6.87 12.35 -3.45
N LEU A 334 -7.92 13.07 -3.04
CA LEU A 334 -8.78 13.83 -3.95
C LEU A 334 -7.99 14.92 -4.71
N ALA A 335 -7.14 15.69 -4.01
CA ALA A 335 -6.34 16.74 -4.64
C ALA A 335 -5.32 16.18 -5.62
N GLN A 336 -4.67 15.06 -5.27
CA GLN A 336 -3.74 14.35 -6.14
C GLN A 336 -4.45 13.78 -7.37
N ALA A 337 -5.66 13.22 -7.21
CA ALA A 337 -6.48 12.75 -8.33
C ALA A 337 -6.96 13.92 -9.23
N CYS A 338 -7.35 15.06 -8.65
CA CYS A 338 -7.65 16.29 -9.40
C CYS A 338 -6.47 16.74 -10.28
N HIS A 339 -5.24 16.65 -9.76
CA HIS A 339 -4.03 16.93 -10.53
C HIS A 339 -3.85 15.89 -11.63
N ARG A 340 -3.74 14.60 -11.26
CA ARG A 340 -3.47 13.47 -12.16
C ARG A 340 -4.45 13.37 -13.34
N LEU A 341 -5.74 13.61 -13.09
CA LEU A 341 -6.80 13.47 -14.10
C LEU A 341 -7.22 14.81 -14.73
N GLY A 342 -6.63 15.93 -14.30
CA GLY A 342 -6.98 17.25 -14.82
C GLY A 342 -8.46 17.61 -14.68
N ALA A 343 -9.10 17.19 -13.59
CA ALA A 343 -10.55 17.28 -13.36
C ALA A 343 -10.87 17.90 -12.00
N LYS A 344 -12.00 18.61 -11.90
CA LYS A 344 -12.53 19.25 -10.66
C LYS A 344 -11.54 20.16 -9.89
N GLN A 345 -10.41 20.57 -10.49
CA GLN A 345 -9.37 21.40 -9.84
C GLN A 345 -9.87 22.74 -9.28
N GLY A 346 -10.76 23.42 -10.01
CA GLY A 346 -11.39 24.66 -9.55
C GLY A 346 -12.40 24.42 -8.43
N SER A 347 -13.26 23.41 -8.62
CA SER A 347 -14.24 22.97 -7.64
C SER A 347 -13.57 22.56 -6.32
N LEU A 348 -12.42 21.90 -6.35
CA LEU A 348 -11.68 21.49 -5.16
C LEU A 348 -11.26 22.69 -4.33
N GLN A 349 -10.64 23.69 -4.97
CA GLN A 349 -10.25 24.94 -4.30
C GLN A 349 -11.48 25.63 -3.68
N GLN A 350 -12.60 25.68 -4.41
CA GLN A 350 -13.84 26.27 -3.90
C GLN A 350 -14.41 25.51 -2.70
N HIS A 351 -14.53 24.18 -2.78
CA HIS A 351 -15.07 23.36 -1.70
C HIS A 351 -14.16 23.38 -0.46
N LEU A 352 -12.83 23.38 -0.63
CA LEU A 352 -11.91 23.57 0.50
C LEU A 352 -12.07 24.96 1.13
N MET A 353 -12.15 26.03 0.33
CA MET A 353 -12.40 27.37 0.88
C MET A 353 -13.76 27.49 1.57
N LYS A 354 -14.80 26.84 1.05
CA LYS A 354 -16.10 26.75 1.72
C LYS A 354 -15.95 26.01 3.05
N ALA A 355 -15.30 24.85 3.09
CA ALA A 355 -15.10 24.04 4.30
C ALA A 355 -14.23 24.74 5.36
N LEU A 356 -13.30 25.60 4.94
CA LEU A 356 -12.45 26.40 5.83
C LEU A 356 -13.07 27.77 6.18
N HIS A 357 -14.29 28.04 5.70
CA HIS A 357 -15.04 29.28 5.93
C HIS A 357 -14.29 30.55 5.45
N CYS A 358 -13.65 30.47 4.29
CA CYS A 358 -12.94 31.61 3.68
C CYS A 358 -13.28 31.82 2.19
N TRP A 359 -14.35 31.18 1.69
CA TRP A 359 -14.81 31.38 0.32
C TRP A 359 -15.42 32.77 0.11
N GLU A 360 -16.22 33.24 1.05
CA GLU A 360 -16.88 34.54 1.01
C GLU A 360 -16.70 35.30 2.32
N PRO A 361 -16.54 36.64 2.26
CA PRO A 361 -16.36 37.47 1.07
C PRO A 361 -15.00 37.27 0.39
N ALA A 362 -14.84 37.75 -0.85
CA ALA A 362 -13.66 37.50 -1.68
C ALA A 362 -12.32 37.90 -1.04
N GLN A 363 -12.31 38.93 -0.18
CA GLN A 363 -11.13 39.38 0.56
C GLN A 363 -10.62 38.30 1.52
N GLN A 364 -11.51 37.45 2.07
CA GLN A 364 -11.12 36.36 2.97
C GLN A 364 -10.42 35.21 2.25
N GLN A 365 -10.53 35.12 0.92
CA GLN A 365 -9.84 34.06 0.15
C GLN A 365 -8.31 34.17 0.25
N LEU A 366 -7.77 35.32 0.63
CA LEU A 366 -6.35 35.49 0.94
C LEU A 366 -5.91 34.68 2.17
N MET A 367 -6.84 34.29 3.05
CA MET A 367 -6.58 33.42 4.19
C MET A 367 -6.60 31.93 3.83
N PHE A 368 -6.84 31.57 2.57
CA PHE A 368 -6.98 30.17 2.17
C PHE A 368 -5.79 29.30 2.60
N VAL A 369 -4.56 29.71 2.27
CA VAL A 369 -3.33 28.98 2.62
C VAL A 369 -3.08 28.94 4.13
N PRO A 370 -3.12 30.06 4.87
CA PRO A 370 -3.01 30.03 6.33
C PRO A 370 -3.96 29.06 7.03
N LEU A 371 -5.20 28.95 6.55
CA LEU A 371 -6.21 28.03 7.08
C LEU A 371 -5.97 26.60 6.62
N LEU A 372 -5.66 26.40 5.34
CA LEU A 372 -5.42 25.08 4.73
C LEU A 372 -4.24 24.35 5.38
N VAL A 373 -3.10 25.03 5.56
CA VAL A 373 -1.90 24.39 6.15
C VAL A 373 -2.11 24.02 7.62
N ARG A 374 -3.09 24.64 8.29
CA ARG A 374 -3.52 24.32 9.65
C ARG A 374 -4.72 23.36 9.70
N LEU A 375 -5.43 23.19 8.59
CA LEU A 375 -6.71 22.47 8.49
C LEU A 375 -7.73 22.93 9.54
N VAL A 376 -7.87 24.24 9.70
CA VAL A 376 -8.82 24.87 10.64
C VAL A 376 -9.72 25.86 9.94
N THR A 377 -10.93 26.07 10.49
CA THR A 377 -11.86 27.09 9.99
C THR A 377 -11.39 28.50 10.33
N MET A 378 -11.94 29.49 9.62
CA MET A 378 -11.67 30.91 9.87
C MET A 378 -12.02 31.36 11.30
N GLU A 379 -13.08 30.81 11.91
CA GLU A 379 -13.45 31.12 13.30
C GLU A 379 -12.40 30.60 14.28
N THR A 380 -11.99 29.34 14.08
CA THR A 380 -10.97 28.68 14.91
C THR A 380 -9.63 29.43 14.81
N TYR A 381 -9.28 29.90 13.61
CA TYR A 381 -8.10 30.72 13.39
C TYR A 381 -8.17 32.06 14.13
N LYS A 382 -9.30 32.77 14.04
CA LYS A 382 -9.50 34.05 14.75
C LYS A 382 -9.42 33.91 16.27
N GLN A 383 -9.91 32.79 16.83
CA GLN A 383 -9.84 32.51 18.26
C GLN A 383 -8.40 32.25 18.75
N ASN A 384 -7.52 31.78 17.86
CA ASN A 384 -6.15 31.40 18.18
C ASN A 384 -5.13 32.27 17.43
N LYS A 385 -5.44 33.55 17.22
CA LYS A 385 -4.66 34.44 16.33
C LYS A 385 -3.20 34.61 16.79
N ASP A 386 -2.96 34.54 18.10
CA ASP A 386 -1.63 34.73 18.69
C ASP A 386 -0.82 33.43 18.77
N SER A 387 -1.41 32.30 18.36
CA SER A 387 -0.71 31.02 18.34
C SER A 387 0.30 30.95 17.17
N PRO A 388 1.48 30.37 17.40
CA PRO A 388 2.48 30.22 16.35
C PRO A 388 1.94 29.38 15.18
N LEU A 389 2.50 29.60 13.99
CA LEU A 389 2.11 28.86 12.80
C LEU A 389 2.44 27.36 12.96
N TYR A 390 1.40 26.53 12.97
CA TYR A 390 1.52 25.08 12.98
C TYR A 390 1.18 24.49 11.60
N VAL A 391 2.10 23.71 11.03
CA VAL A 391 1.90 23.05 9.73
C VAL A 391 1.42 21.62 9.93
N GLN A 392 0.20 21.33 9.49
CA GLN A 392 -0.32 19.97 9.31
C GLN A 392 0.26 19.35 8.04
N LEU A 393 0.60 18.06 8.12
CA LEU A 393 1.16 17.33 6.97
C LEU A 393 0.18 17.32 5.79
N HIS A 394 -1.07 16.90 6.02
CA HIS A 394 -2.09 16.87 4.96
C HIS A 394 -2.42 18.26 4.41
N GLY A 395 -2.38 19.31 5.25
CA GLY A 395 -2.55 20.69 4.79
C GLY A 395 -1.44 21.12 3.82
N SER A 396 -0.20 20.76 4.13
CA SER A 396 0.94 20.98 3.23
C SER A 396 0.86 20.15 1.94
N LEU A 397 0.50 18.87 2.02
CA LEU A 397 0.37 18.01 0.83
C LEU A 397 -0.79 18.45 -0.10
N LEU A 398 -1.91 18.92 0.47
CA LEU A 398 -2.99 19.56 -0.29
C LEU A 398 -2.49 20.79 -1.05
N LEU A 399 -1.74 21.65 -0.36
CA LEU A 399 -1.18 22.87 -0.94
C LEU A 399 -0.23 22.54 -2.10
N GLN A 400 0.70 21.62 -1.89
CA GLN A 400 1.63 21.14 -2.93
C GLN A 400 0.86 20.59 -4.14
N SER A 401 -0.16 19.75 -3.92
CA SER A 401 -0.97 19.21 -5.01
C SER A 401 -1.70 20.30 -5.81
N MET A 402 -2.27 21.29 -5.12
CA MET A 402 -2.99 22.39 -5.79
C MET A 402 -2.07 23.35 -6.55
N LEU A 403 -0.81 23.51 -6.14
CA LEU A 403 0.16 24.33 -6.87
C LEU A 403 0.51 23.75 -8.25
N HIS A 404 0.35 22.44 -8.46
CA HIS A 404 0.47 21.79 -9.77
C HIS A 404 -0.81 21.86 -10.63
N PHE A 405 -1.88 22.52 -10.17
CA PHE A 405 -3.09 22.66 -10.99
C PHE A 405 -2.86 23.60 -12.16
N LYS A 406 -3.70 23.52 -13.19
CA LYS A 406 -3.61 24.38 -14.38
C LYS A 406 -3.85 25.86 -14.05
N LYS A 407 -4.64 26.13 -13.00
CA LYS A 407 -5.00 27.48 -12.55
C LYS A 407 -4.94 27.56 -11.00
N PRO A 408 -3.74 27.66 -10.40
CA PRO A 408 -3.56 27.69 -8.94
C PRO A 408 -3.73 29.11 -8.36
N ILE A 409 -4.47 30.00 -9.05
CA ILE A 409 -4.46 31.45 -8.81
C ILE A 409 -4.82 31.82 -7.37
N LYS A 410 -5.83 31.16 -6.79
CA LYS A 410 -6.30 31.45 -5.42
C LYS A 410 -5.26 31.06 -4.37
N VAL A 411 -4.65 29.90 -4.57
CA VAL A 411 -3.56 29.41 -3.73
C VAL A 411 -2.33 30.33 -3.82
N VAL A 412 -1.88 30.66 -5.03
CA VAL A 412 -0.74 31.55 -5.26
C VAL A 412 -0.98 32.93 -4.66
N ALA A 413 -2.16 33.52 -4.86
CA ALA A 413 -2.51 34.81 -4.28
C ALA A 413 -2.48 34.78 -2.75
N SER A 414 -2.99 33.70 -2.14
CA SER A 414 -2.98 33.53 -0.69
C SER A 414 -1.56 33.40 -0.14
N ILE A 415 -0.69 32.57 -0.73
CA ILE A 415 0.75 32.49 -0.36
C ILE A 415 1.38 33.88 -0.39
N LEU A 416 1.22 34.61 -1.51
CA LEU A 416 1.86 35.90 -1.74
C LEU A 416 1.27 37.05 -0.90
N SER A 417 0.18 36.79 -0.17
CA SER A 417 -0.42 37.72 0.79
C SER A 417 -0.03 37.46 2.24
N MET A 418 0.67 36.35 2.52
CA MET A 418 1.15 36.04 3.86
C MET A 418 2.19 37.07 4.31
N SER A 419 2.28 37.29 5.63
CA SER A 419 3.34 38.11 6.21
C SER A 419 4.70 37.46 5.98
N SER A 420 5.78 38.25 5.89
CA SER A 420 7.14 37.72 5.75
C SER A 420 7.54 36.80 6.91
N SER A 421 6.97 36.98 8.10
CA SER A 421 7.19 36.08 9.25
C SER A 421 6.51 34.73 9.01
N ASP A 422 5.19 34.72 8.80
CA ASP A 422 4.43 33.48 8.62
C ASP A 422 4.91 32.68 7.41
N LEU A 423 5.28 33.37 6.33
CA LEU A 423 5.79 32.74 5.13
C LEU A 423 7.13 32.05 5.38
N ARG A 424 8.04 32.70 6.14
CA ARG A 424 9.31 32.07 6.56
C ARG A 424 9.07 30.87 7.46
N ASP A 425 8.14 30.96 8.41
CA ASP A 425 7.79 29.86 9.31
C ASP A 425 7.22 28.67 8.54
N LEU A 426 6.36 28.92 7.55
CA LEU A 426 5.79 27.90 6.68
C LEU A 426 6.86 27.21 5.84
N LEU A 427 7.69 27.99 5.13
CA LEU A 427 8.66 27.46 4.17
C LEU A 427 9.93 26.89 4.84
N SER A 428 10.16 27.19 6.12
CA SER A 428 11.24 26.58 6.91
C SER A 428 10.77 25.37 7.73
N ASN A 429 9.47 25.08 7.77
CA ASN A 429 8.93 23.94 8.49
C ASN A 429 9.27 22.63 7.77
N PRO A 430 9.65 21.53 8.47
CA PRO A 430 9.97 20.24 7.83
C PRO A 430 8.85 19.68 6.94
N LYS A 431 7.58 20.00 7.23
CA LYS A 431 6.43 19.59 6.41
C LYS A 431 6.13 20.60 5.29
N GLY A 432 6.50 21.87 5.47
CA GLY A 432 6.14 22.98 4.58
C GLY A 432 7.24 23.38 3.60
N CYS A 433 8.50 23.03 3.83
CA CYS A 433 9.63 23.42 2.98
C CYS A 433 9.48 22.98 1.52
N HIS A 434 8.85 21.82 1.28
CA HIS A 434 8.57 21.32 -0.07
C HIS A 434 7.60 22.19 -0.88
N ILE A 435 6.86 23.11 -0.23
CA ILE A 435 6.01 24.08 -0.94
C ILE A 435 6.86 24.98 -1.83
N THR A 436 8.07 25.35 -1.41
CA THR A 436 8.98 26.16 -2.23
C THR A 436 9.39 25.43 -3.50
N ASP A 437 9.77 24.16 -3.39
CA ASP A 437 10.18 23.34 -4.54
C ASP A 437 9.07 23.27 -5.58
N VAL A 438 7.85 22.99 -5.13
CA VAL A 438 6.67 22.92 -5.99
C VAL A 438 6.31 24.28 -6.58
N PHE A 439 6.36 25.35 -5.79
CA PHE A 439 6.04 26.69 -6.26
C PHE A 439 7.00 27.16 -7.36
N MET A 440 8.28 26.85 -7.22
CA MET A 440 9.31 27.24 -8.19
C MET A 440 9.29 26.37 -9.44
N SER A 441 9.02 25.07 -9.31
CA SER A 441 9.00 24.12 -10.43
C SER A 441 7.68 24.04 -11.19
N SER A 442 6.55 24.49 -10.61
CA SER A 442 5.23 24.38 -11.25
C SER A 442 5.15 25.18 -12.55
N GLU A 443 4.73 24.51 -13.62
CA GLU A 443 4.58 25.06 -14.97
C GLU A 443 3.49 26.14 -15.08
N SER A 444 2.50 26.10 -14.17
CA SER A 444 1.35 27.03 -14.19
C SER A 444 1.59 28.32 -13.40
N ILE A 445 2.74 28.45 -12.74
CA ILE A 445 3.12 29.63 -11.96
C ILE A 445 4.11 30.47 -12.76
N GLY A 446 3.73 31.71 -13.10
CA GLY A 446 4.58 32.62 -13.87
C GLY A 446 5.74 33.23 -13.07
N GLU A 447 6.79 33.66 -13.77
CA GLU A 447 8.02 34.25 -13.20
C GLU A 447 7.73 35.39 -12.22
N LYS A 448 6.82 36.32 -12.56
CA LYS A 448 6.45 37.44 -11.67
C LYS A 448 5.98 36.98 -10.28
N SER A 449 5.27 35.86 -10.20
CA SER A 449 4.82 35.30 -8.92
C SER A 449 5.99 34.69 -8.13
N ARG A 450 6.94 34.05 -8.82
CA ARG A 450 8.17 33.51 -8.24
C ARG A 450 9.06 34.63 -7.71
N ASP A 451 9.25 35.69 -8.49
CA ASP A 451 9.98 36.89 -8.06
C ASP A 451 9.32 37.51 -6.84
N LYS A 452 7.98 37.65 -6.84
CA LYS A 452 7.25 38.20 -5.70
C LYS A 452 7.42 37.34 -4.45
N LEU A 453 7.42 36.01 -4.57
CA LEU A 453 7.67 35.12 -3.43
C LEU A 453 9.06 35.40 -2.81
N ILE A 454 10.09 35.51 -3.64
CA ILE A 454 11.46 35.82 -3.20
C ILE A 454 11.52 37.19 -2.52
N HIS A 455 10.83 38.20 -3.07
CA HIS A 455 10.78 39.53 -2.48
C HIS A 455 10.05 39.57 -1.14
N THR A 456 8.97 38.80 -0.96
CA THR A 456 8.25 38.71 0.33
C THR A 456 9.09 38.03 1.42
N LEU A 457 10.06 37.19 1.04
CA LEU A 457 10.95 36.49 1.96
C LEU A 457 12.16 37.33 2.43
N LYS A 458 12.52 38.37 1.67
CA LYS A 458 13.52 39.38 2.07
C LYS A 458 12.92 40.30 3.13
#